data_AF-A0A395JJL4-F1
#
_entry.id   AF-A0A395JJL4-F1
#
_cell.length_a   1.000
_cell.length_b   1.000
_cell.length_c   1.000
_cell.angle_alpha   90.00
_cell.angle_beta   90.00
_cell.angle_gamma   90.00
#
_symmetry.space_group_name_H-M   'P 1'
#
loop_
_entity.id
_entity.type
_entity.pdbx_description
1 polymer ?
#
loop_
_entity_poly.entity_id
_entity_poly.type
_entity_poly.pdbx_seq_one_letter_code
_entity_poly.pdbx_strand_id
1 'polypeptide(L)'
;MGGFDWIIAAIFLVSIIVGLMRGFAKEALSIASWMVSIWLAFTFCTEAGEFINQYIRIPNPSFRDWAGFALIFIGGLIIFALISYAIVKLLIRGPIKGVDRILGLGFGAIRAAAIMVAVVIVGRGAALEEREWWKNSSQIGYFESMADSVEHLLPESWKAQTEEERNNAKVVADILAEKVSESTKEAEE
;
A
#
# COMPACT_ATOMS: atom_id res chain seq x y z
N MET A 1 -20.94 10.01 -12.82
CA MET A 1 -19.88 9.01 -12.63
C MET A 1 -18.67 9.46 -13.40
N GLY A 2 -17.63 9.90 -12.71
CA GLY A 2 -16.37 10.31 -13.32
C GLY A 2 -15.58 9.10 -13.79
N GLY A 3 -14.56 9.31 -14.64
CA GLY A 3 -13.66 8.23 -15.09
C GLY A 3 -12.94 7.52 -13.93
N PHE A 4 -12.73 8.22 -12.81
CA PHE A 4 -12.12 7.66 -11.61
C PHE A 4 -13.01 6.63 -10.88
N ASP A 5 -14.35 6.79 -10.92
CA ASP A 5 -15.29 5.80 -10.35
C ASP A 5 -15.13 4.42 -11.02
N TRP A 6 -14.80 4.39 -12.32
CA TRP A 6 -14.54 3.15 -13.05
C TRP A 6 -13.25 2.46 -12.62
N ILE A 7 -12.22 3.23 -12.25
CA ILE A 7 -10.96 2.68 -11.72
C ILE A 7 -11.21 2.05 -10.36
N ILE A 8 -11.95 2.73 -9.47
CA ILE A 8 -12.34 2.19 -8.17
C ILE A 8 -13.14 0.90 -8.34
N ALA A 9 -14.14 0.91 -9.23
CA ALA A 9 -14.94 -0.27 -9.53
C ALA A 9 -14.09 -1.44 -10.07
N ALA A 10 -13.12 -1.16 -10.94
CA ALA A 10 -12.20 -2.17 -11.46
C ALA A 10 -11.33 -2.79 -10.37
N ILE A 11 -10.79 -1.97 -9.45
CA ILE A 11 -10.01 -2.45 -8.29
C ILE A 11 -10.87 -3.38 -7.42
N PHE A 12 -12.09 -2.98 -7.10
CA PHE A 12 -13.03 -3.80 -6.34
C PHE A 12 -13.35 -5.11 -7.07
N LEU A 13 -13.68 -5.05 -8.34
CA LEU A 13 -14.02 -6.21 -9.15
C LEU A 13 -12.87 -7.21 -9.21
N VAL A 14 -11.66 -6.75 -9.53
CA VAL A 14 -10.46 -7.58 -9.57
C VAL A 14 -10.20 -8.18 -8.19
N SER A 15 -10.29 -7.38 -7.13
CA SER A 15 -10.01 -7.86 -5.79
C SER A 15 -11.00 -8.92 -5.32
N ILE A 16 -12.29 -8.74 -5.61
CA ILE A 16 -13.36 -9.69 -5.33
C ILE A 16 -13.17 -10.97 -6.12
N ILE A 17 -12.89 -10.88 -7.43
CA ILE A 17 -12.63 -12.05 -8.28
C ILE A 17 -11.44 -12.84 -7.76
N VAL A 18 -10.33 -12.17 -7.44
CA VAL A 18 -9.14 -12.81 -6.88
C VAL A 18 -9.47 -13.50 -5.55
N GLY A 19 -10.22 -12.83 -4.66
CA GLY A 19 -10.65 -13.40 -3.38
C GLY A 19 -11.55 -14.62 -3.55
N LEU A 20 -12.48 -14.59 -4.51
CA LEU A 20 -13.33 -15.73 -4.86
C LEU A 20 -12.53 -16.90 -5.45
N MET A 21 -11.55 -16.61 -6.31
CA MET A 21 -10.70 -17.62 -6.96
C MET A 21 -9.75 -18.29 -5.97
N ARG A 22 -9.15 -17.51 -5.05
CA ARG A 22 -8.20 -18.01 -4.05
C ARG A 22 -8.87 -18.63 -2.84
N GLY A 23 -10.00 -18.09 -2.38
CA GLY A 23 -10.66 -18.45 -1.13
C GLY A 23 -10.06 -17.72 0.08
N PHE A 24 -10.88 -17.52 1.12
CA PHE A 24 -10.51 -16.78 2.33
C PHE A 24 -9.28 -17.35 3.02
N ALA A 25 -9.21 -18.66 3.22
CA ALA A 25 -8.12 -19.27 3.97
C ALA A 25 -6.76 -19.05 3.31
N LYS A 26 -6.69 -19.10 1.97
CA LYS A 26 -5.45 -18.78 1.24
C LYS A 26 -5.07 -17.31 1.40
N GLU A 27 -6.06 -16.43 1.34
CA GLU A 27 -5.83 -14.99 1.45
C GLU A 27 -5.39 -14.62 2.88
N ALA A 28 -6.05 -15.16 3.91
CA ALA A 28 -5.70 -14.97 5.32
C ALA A 28 -4.29 -15.52 5.63
N LEU A 29 -3.96 -16.71 5.16
CA LEU A 29 -2.62 -17.27 5.29
C LEU A 29 -1.57 -16.45 4.53
N SER A 30 -1.93 -15.86 3.38
CA SER A 30 -1.05 -14.95 2.64
C SER A 30 -0.80 -13.65 3.39
N ILE A 31 -1.81 -13.07 4.05
CA ILE A 31 -1.58 -11.87 4.86
C ILE A 31 -0.73 -12.21 6.08
N ALA A 32 -1.03 -13.32 6.75
CA ALA A 32 -0.25 -13.80 7.89
C ALA A 32 1.21 -14.05 7.50
N SER A 33 1.47 -14.67 6.35
CA SER A 33 2.83 -14.91 5.88
C SER A 33 3.59 -13.61 5.61
N TRP A 34 2.94 -12.61 5.01
CA TRP A 34 3.51 -11.30 4.82
C TRP A 34 3.84 -10.62 6.15
N MET A 35 2.89 -10.57 7.08
CA MET A 35 3.10 -9.93 8.40
C MET A 35 4.25 -10.57 9.16
N VAL A 36 4.27 -11.90 9.25
CA VAL A 36 5.34 -12.62 9.96
C VAL A 36 6.68 -12.47 9.24
N SER A 37 6.71 -12.52 7.91
CA SER A 37 7.95 -12.35 7.14
C SER A 37 8.52 -10.94 7.29
N ILE A 38 7.67 -9.90 7.26
CA ILE A 38 8.07 -8.51 7.50
C ILE A 38 8.63 -8.35 8.91
N TRP A 39 7.93 -8.88 9.92
CA TRP A 39 8.36 -8.81 11.31
C TRP A 39 9.71 -9.50 11.52
N LEU A 40 9.90 -10.71 10.97
CA LEU A 40 11.19 -11.40 10.98
C LEU A 40 12.27 -10.60 10.24
N ALA A 41 11.94 -10.03 9.09
CA ALA A 41 12.89 -9.25 8.30
C ALA A 41 13.36 -8.00 9.03
N PHE A 42 12.49 -7.27 9.73
CA PHE A 42 12.89 -6.14 10.57
C PHE A 42 13.68 -6.57 11.81
N THR A 43 13.36 -7.74 12.36
CA THR A 43 14.03 -8.25 13.57
C THR A 43 15.45 -8.74 13.27
N PHE A 44 15.65 -9.37 12.10
CA PHE A 44 16.88 -10.07 11.75
C PHE A 44 17.64 -9.47 10.55
N CYS A 45 17.31 -8.24 10.12
CA CYS A 45 17.94 -7.62 8.96
C CYS A 45 19.45 -7.43 9.15
N THR A 46 19.88 -7.04 10.34
CA THR A 46 21.29 -6.77 10.65
C THR A 46 22.11 -8.06 10.65
N GLU A 47 21.67 -9.11 11.35
CA GLU A 47 22.38 -10.39 11.39
C GLU A 47 22.43 -11.06 10.02
N ALA A 48 21.33 -11.01 9.27
CA ALA A 48 21.29 -11.53 7.91
C ALA A 48 22.20 -10.72 6.96
N GLY A 49 22.24 -9.40 7.12
CA GLY A 49 23.14 -8.52 6.36
C GLY A 49 24.61 -8.82 6.63
N GLU A 50 24.97 -9.10 7.89
CA GLU A 50 26.32 -9.52 8.27
C GLU A 50 26.69 -10.88 7.69
N PHE A 51 25.75 -11.84 7.70
CA PHE A 51 25.95 -13.13 7.05
C PHE A 51 26.24 -12.98 5.55
N ILE A 52 25.47 -12.14 4.82
CA ILE A 52 25.74 -11.84 3.41
C ILE A 52 27.14 -11.23 3.22
N ASN A 53 27.52 -10.32 4.12
CA ASN A 53 28.80 -9.61 4.04
C ASN A 53 30.03 -10.51 4.17
N GLN A 54 29.87 -11.72 4.75
CA GLN A 54 30.94 -12.73 4.80
C GLN A 54 31.28 -13.28 3.40
N TYR A 55 30.32 -13.30 2.48
CA TYR A 55 30.48 -13.82 1.12
C TYR A 55 30.60 -12.70 0.08
N ILE A 56 29.87 -11.59 0.26
CA ILE A 56 29.82 -10.45 -0.65
C ILE A 56 30.10 -9.19 0.16
N ARG A 57 31.30 -8.60 0.02
CA ARG A 57 31.63 -7.36 0.74
C ARG A 57 30.74 -6.22 0.28
N ILE A 58 29.86 -5.76 1.18
CA ILE A 58 29.01 -4.59 0.99
C ILE A 58 29.58 -3.43 1.81
N PRO A 59 30.12 -2.37 1.18
CA PRO A 59 30.78 -1.27 1.89
C PRO A 59 29.81 -0.41 2.71
N ASN A 60 28.57 -0.26 2.25
CA ASN A 60 27.59 0.61 2.88
C ASN A 60 26.75 -0.16 3.91
N PRO A 61 26.79 0.21 5.21
CA PRO A 61 26.05 -0.47 6.27
C PRO A 61 24.52 -0.49 6.04
N SER A 62 23.94 0.63 5.59
CA SER A 62 22.50 0.70 5.32
C SER A 62 22.09 -0.23 4.19
N PHE A 63 22.90 -0.33 3.13
CA PHE A 63 22.61 -1.24 2.01
C PHE A 63 22.74 -2.71 2.44
N ARG A 64 23.66 -3.01 3.35
CA ARG A 64 23.83 -4.35 3.93
C ARG A 64 22.60 -4.79 4.71
N ASP A 65 22.06 -3.92 5.56
CA ASP A 65 20.86 -4.24 6.35
C ASP A 65 19.63 -4.39 5.44
N TRP A 66 19.51 -3.58 4.38
CA TRP A 66 18.48 -3.76 3.35
C TRP A 66 18.62 -5.09 2.59
N ALA A 67 19.84 -5.53 2.30
CA ALA A 67 20.08 -6.84 1.69
C ALA A 67 19.70 -7.99 2.65
N GLY A 68 20.01 -7.87 3.93
CA GLY A 68 19.59 -8.81 4.97
C GLY A 68 18.08 -8.87 5.14
N PHE A 69 17.43 -7.70 5.18
CA PHE A 69 15.96 -7.58 5.17
C PHE A 69 15.37 -8.33 3.97
N ALA A 70 15.87 -8.06 2.76
CA ALA A 70 15.37 -8.70 1.54
C ALA A 70 15.55 -10.23 1.57
N LEU A 71 16.70 -10.71 2.06
CA LEU A 71 16.97 -12.15 2.19
C LEU A 71 15.98 -12.83 3.13
N ILE A 72 15.80 -12.30 4.34
CA ILE A 72 14.88 -12.87 5.33
C ILE A 72 13.43 -12.74 4.87
N PHE A 73 13.05 -11.60 4.30
CA PHE A 73 11.70 -11.37 3.82
C PHE A 73 11.33 -12.34 2.70
N ILE A 74 12.16 -12.46 1.66
CA ILE A 74 11.90 -13.38 0.54
C ILE A 74 11.96 -14.84 0.99
N GLY A 75 12.97 -15.20 1.81
CA GLY A 75 13.08 -16.55 2.37
C GLY A 75 11.87 -16.92 3.22
N GLY A 76 11.42 -16.00 4.09
CA GLY A 76 10.21 -16.13 4.89
C GLY A 76 8.97 -16.34 4.03
N LEU A 77 8.76 -15.50 3.02
CA LEU A 77 7.62 -15.63 2.10
C LEU A 77 7.59 -17.01 1.42
N ILE A 78 8.74 -17.52 0.98
CA ILE A 78 8.81 -18.85 0.35
C ILE A 78 8.45 -19.95 1.35
N ILE A 79 9.05 -19.93 2.54
CA ILE A 79 8.80 -20.94 3.58
C ILE A 79 7.32 -20.92 4.00
N PHE A 80 6.78 -19.74 4.33
CA PHE A 80 5.39 -19.62 4.74
C PHE A 80 4.40 -19.90 3.60
N ALA A 81 4.75 -19.64 2.34
CA ALA A 81 3.92 -20.04 1.20
C ALA A 81 3.84 -21.56 1.09
N LEU A 82 4.96 -22.27 1.28
CA LEU A 82 4.98 -23.74 1.29
C LEU A 82 4.16 -24.32 2.44
N ILE A 83 4.30 -23.75 3.65
CA ILE A 83 3.51 -24.14 4.82
C ILE A 83 2.02 -23.89 4.55
N SER A 84 1.66 -22.71 4.07
CA SER A 84 0.29 -22.33 3.77
C SER A 84 -0.33 -23.25 2.72
N TYR A 85 0.43 -23.60 1.68
CA TYR A 85 0.01 -24.56 0.67
C TYR A 85 -0.27 -25.94 1.28
N ALA A 86 0.61 -26.44 2.16
CA ALA A 86 0.41 -27.71 2.84
C ALA A 86 -0.83 -27.69 3.74
N ILE A 87 -1.01 -26.63 4.54
CA ILE A 87 -2.18 -26.43 5.43
C ILE A 87 -3.47 -26.45 4.61
N VAL A 88 -3.55 -25.63 3.56
CA VAL A 88 -4.75 -25.53 2.72
C VAL A 88 -5.07 -26.86 2.05
N LYS A 89 -4.03 -27.57 1.56
CA LYS A 89 -4.21 -28.89 0.94
C LYS A 89 -4.69 -29.95 1.94
N LEU A 90 -4.28 -29.85 3.20
CA LEU A 90 -4.64 -30.81 4.25
C LEU A 90 -6.02 -30.54 4.85
N LEU A 91 -6.30 -29.29 5.20
CA LEU A 91 -7.49 -28.88 5.98
C LEU A 91 -8.71 -28.59 5.11
N ILE A 92 -8.53 -28.13 3.87
CA ILE A 92 -9.63 -27.69 3.00
C ILE A 92 -9.92 -28.77 1.95
N ARG A 93 -10.53 -29.87 2.41
CA ARG A 93 -11.08 -30.92 1.56
C ARG A 93 -12.60 -31.01 1.75
N GLY A 94 -13.35 -31.13 0.64
CA GLY A 94 -14.81 -31.34 0.66
C GLY A 94 -15.68 -30.09 0.44
N PRO A 95 -16.99 -30.14 0.78
CA PRO A 95 -17.98 -29.10 0.45
C PRO A 95 -17.74 -27.74 1.15
N ILE A 96 -16.89 -27.70 2.19
CA ILE A 96 -16.47 -26.49 2.91
C ILE A 96 -15.72 -25.51 1.99
N LYS A 97 -15.17 -26.00 0.86
CA LYS A 97 -14.52 -25.17 -0.18
C LYS A 97 -15.46 -24.12 -0.80
N GLY A 98 -16.77 -24.35 -0.80
CA GLY A 98 -17.75 -23.36 -1.26
C GLY A 98 -17.85 -22.16 -0.31
N VAL A 99 -17.94 -22.43 1.00
CA VAL A 99 -17.99 -21.39 2.04
C VAL A 99 -16.69 -20.58 2.08
N ASP A 100 -15.54 -21.24 1.95
CA ASP A 100 -14.22 -20.58 1.87
C ASP A 100 -14.13 -19.56 0.72
N ARG A 101 -14.76 -19.84 -0.42
CA ARG A 101 -14.82 -18.90 -1.57
C ARG A 101 -15.73 -17.71 -1.31
N ILE A 102 -16.87 -17.92 -0.66
CA ILE A 102 -17.80 -16.82 -0.32
C ILE A 102 -17.16 -15.90 0.72
N LEU A 103 -16.47 -16.45 1.72
CA LEU A 103 -15.67 -15.65 2.64
C LEU A 103 -14.53 -14.91 1.91
N GLY A 104 -13.95 -15.55 0.89
CA GLY A 104 -12.95 -14.93 0.03
C GLY A 104 -13.47 -13.73 -0.75
N LEU A 105 -14.76 -13.72 -1.13
CA LEU A 105 -15.42 -12.56 -1.74
C LEU A 105 -15.45 -11.38 -0.76
N GLY A 106 -15.91 -11.61 0.47
CA GLY A 106 -15.95 -10.57 1.51
C GLY A 106 -14.56 -10.03 1.83
N PHE A 107 -13.57 -10.92 1.93
CA PHE A 107 -12.18 -10.52 2.15
C PHE A 107 -11.61 -9.71 0.96
N GLY A 108 -11.94 -10.10 -0.27
CA GLY A 108 -11.57 -9.34 -1.47
C GLY A 108 -12.16 -7.93 -1.45
N ALA A 109 -13.40 -7.76 -1.01
CA ALA A 109 -14.02 -6.44 -0.85
C ALA A 109 -13.33 -5.60 0.24
N ILE A 110 -13.05 -6.19 1.41
CA ILE A 110 -12.32 -5.51 2.51
C ILE A 110 -10.93 -5.07 2.05
N ARG A 111 -10.20 -5.92 1.34
CA ARG A 111 -8.88 -5.59 0.79
C ARG A 111 -8.95 -4.46 -0.23
N ALA A 112 -9.95 -4.46 -1.10
CA ALA A 112 -10.13 -3.37 -2.07
C ALA A 112 -10.42 -2.04 -1.36
N ALA A 113 -11.24 -2.06 -0.29
CA ALA A 113 -11.48 -0.89 0.53
C ALA A 113 -10.21 -0.40 1.22
N ALA A 114 -9.42 -1.30 1.79
CA ALA A 114 -8.13 -0.97 2.41
C ALA A 114 -7.14 -0.35 1.41
N ILE A 115 -7.05 -0.90 0.20
CA ILE A 115 -6.24 -0.33 -0.89
C ILE A 115 -6.72 1.07 -1.24
N MET A 116 -8.03 1.29 -1.37
CA MET A 116 -8.54 2.64 -1.68
C MET A 116 -8.30 3.64 -0.56
N VAL A 117 -8.42 3.25 0.70
CA VAL A 117 -8.05 4.13 1.83
C VAL A 117 -6.58 4.52 1.74
N ALA A 118 -5.69 3.57 1.46
CA ALA A 118 -4.27 3.87 1.27
C ALA A 118 -4.03 4.82 0.07
N VAL A 119 -4.73 4.62 -1.05
CA VAL A 119 -4.67 5.51 -2.22
C VAL A 119 -5.17 6.92 -1.87
N VAL A 120 -6.22 7.05 -1.05
CA VAL A 120 -6.72 8.35 -0.59
C VAL A 120 -5.67 9.06 0.26
N ILE A 121 -5.11 8.40 1.28
CA ILE A 121 -4.08 8.98 2.15
C ILE A 121 -2.87 9.44 1.32
N VAL A 122 -2.35 8.58 0.44
CA VAL A 122 -1.22 8.91 -0.44
C VAL A 122 -1.59 10.03 -1.43
N GLY A 123 -2.79 9.98 -1.99
CA GLY A 123 -3.27 10.98 -2.94
C GLY A 123 -3.45 12.36 -2.33
N ARG A 124 -3.90 12.45 -1.07
CA ARG A 124 -3.95 13.69 -0.29
C ARG A 124 -2.54 14.26 -0.04
N GLY A 125 -1.57 13.39 0.28
CA GLY A 125 -0.16 13.78 0.39
C GLY A 125 0.39 14.36 -0.92
N ALA A 126 -0.03 13.80 -2.06
CA ALA A 126 0.34 14.27 -3.40
C ALA A 126 -0.55 15.41 -3.95
N ALA A 127 -1.39 16.04 -3.12
CA ALA A 127 -2.32 17.11 -3.49
C ALA A 127 -3.27 16.75 -4.67
N LEU A 128 -3.58 15.47 -4.86
CA LEU A 128 -4.48 15.02 -5.92
C LEU A 128 -5.94 15.45 -5.67
N GLU A 129 -6.27 15.79 -4.43
CA GLU A 129 -7.59 16.30 -4.00
C GLU A 129 -8.00 17.61 -4.70
N GLU A 130 -7.03 18.38 -5.20
CA GLU A 130 -7.32 19.64 -5.90
C GLU A 130 -7.79 19.42 -7.34
N ARG A 131 -7.55 18.24 -7.92
CA ARG A 131 -7.86 17.89 -9.31
C ARG A 131 -9.36 17.68 -9.55
N GLU A 132 -9.84 18.09 -10.73
CA GLU A 132 -11.26 17.95 -11.10
C GLU A 132 -11.77 16.50 -11.08
N TRP A 133 -10.95 15.54 -11.51
CA TRP A 133 -11.34 14.12 -11.52
C TRP A 133 -11.45 13.51 -10.12
N TRP A 134 -10.79 14.10 -9.13
CA TRP A 134 -10.91 13.71 -7.72
C TRP A 134 -12.21 14.27 -7.14
N LYS A 135 -12.44 15.58 -7.31
CA LYS A 135 -13.65 16.28 -6.81
C LYS A 135 -14.94 15.78 -7.45
N ASN A 136 -14.90 15.36 -8.71
CA ASN A 136 -16.06 14.83 -9.43
C ASN A 136 -16.36 13.34 -9.12
N SER A 137 -15.54 12.68 -8.30
CA SER A 137 -15.71 11.27 -7.94
C SER A 137 -16.72 11.13 -6.81
N SER A 138 -17.85 10.47 -7.08
CA SER A 138 -18.87 10.23 -6.06
C SER A 138 -18.45 9.19 -5.02
N GLN A 139 -17.60 8.24 -5.42
CA GLN A 139 -17.20 7.13 -4.56
C GLN A 139 -16.07 7.51 -3.60
N ILE A 140 -15.29 8.54 -3.92
CA ILE A 140 -14.10 8.90 -3.14
C ILE A 140 -14.45 9.44 -1.75
N GLY A 141 -15.58 10.15 -1.61
CA GLY A 141 -16.00 10.72 -0.34
C GLY A 141 -16.25 9.67 0.76
N TYR A 142 -16.67 8.46 0.39
CA TYR A 142 -16.80 7.36 1.34
C TYR A 142 -15.43 6.89 1.87
N PHE A 143 -14.42 6.85 1.00
CA PHE A 143 -13.06 6.45 1.37
C PHE A 143 -12.30 7.57 2.08
N GLU A 144 -12.62 8.83 1.82
CA GLU A 144 -12.12 9.99 2.58
C GLU A 144 -12.53 9.91 4.05
N SER A 145 -13.80 9.62 4.34
CA SER A 145 -14.25 9.44 5.73
C SER A 145 -13.60 8.23 6.43
N MET A 146 -13.36 7.14 5.69
CA MET A 146 -12.59 6.00 6.22
C MET A 146 -11.12 6.35 6.44
N ALA A 147 -10.51 7.14 5.55
CA ALA A 147 -9.14 7.61 5.69
C ALA A 147 -8.96 8.50 6.92
N ASP A 148 -9.89 9.42 7.17
CA ASP A 148 -9.87 10.28 8.37
C ASP A 148 -9.85 9.43 9.66
N SER A 149 -10.64 8.36 9.68
CA SER A 149 -10.70 7.42 10.80
C SER A 149 -9.37 6.69 11.02
N VAL A 150 -8.67 6.35 9.93
CA VAL A 150 -7.35 5.69 9.99
C VAL A 150 -6.25 6.69 10.37
N GLU A 151 -6.31 7.92 9.87
CA GLU A 151 -5.34 8.99 10.18
C GLU A 151 -5.35 9.35 11.67
N HIS A 152 -6.48 9.23 12.37
CA HIS A 152 -6.53 9.37 13.82
C HIS A 152 -5.70 8.34 14.59
N LEU A 153 -5.46 7.17 13.99
CA LEU A 153 -4.64 6.10 14.58
C LEU A 153 -3.15 6.26 14.22
N LEU A 154 -2.81 7.16 13.30
CA LEU A 154 -1.43 7.38 12.89
C LEU A 154 -0.68 8.22 13.95
N PRO A 155 0.62 7.92 14.20
CA PRO A 155 1.47 8.74 15.06
C PRO A 155 1.54 10.18 14.58
N GLU A 156 1.53 11.14 15.52
CA GLU A 156 1.63 12.59 15.24
C GLU A 156 2.85 12.95 14.36
N SER A 157 3.96 12.21 14.50
CA SER A 157 5.18 12.43 13.72
C SER A 157 5.00 12.29 12.21
N TRP A 158 4.06 11.45 11.75
CA TRP A 158 3.78 11.29 10.32
C TRP A 158 2.86 12.40 9.79
N LYS A 159 1.95 12.91 10.63
CA LYS A 159 1.06 14.02 10.27
C LYS A 159 1.85 15.31 10.05
N ALA A 160 2.79 15.60 10.96
CA ALA A 160 3.63 16.79 10.89
C ALA A 160 4.48 16.84 9.60
N GLN A 161 5.03 15.69 9.18
CA GLN A 161 5.81 15.60 7.94
C GLN A 161 4.98 15.89 6.69
N THR A 162 3.76 15.33 6.64
CA THR A 162 2.86 15.50 5.49
C THR A 162 2.38 16.96 5.35
N GLU A 163 2.17 17.65 6.48
CA GLU A 163 1.73 19.04 6.51
C GLU A 163 2.86 20.03 6.15
N GLU A 164 4.09 19.74 6.59
CA GLU A 164 5.28 20.50 6.21
C GLU A 164 5.58 20.38 4.70
N GLU A 165 5.55 19.16 4.15
CA GLU A 165 5.71 18.92 2.70
C GLU A 165 4.62 19.61 1.88
N ARG A 166 3.36 19.57 2.35
CA ARG A 166 2.22 20.24 1.72
C ARG A 166 2.40 21.76 1.70
N ASN A 167 2.80 22.37 2.81
CA ASN A 167 3.05 23.82 2.87
C ASN A 167 4.21 24.22 1.96
N ASN A 168 5.30 23.46 1.95
CA ASN A 168 6.45 23.72 1.09
C ASN A 168 6.06 23.64 -0.40
N ALA A 169 5.27 22.64 -0.80
CA ALA A 169 4.80 22.50 -2.18
C ALA A 169 3.91 23.69 -2.64
N LYS A 170 3.03 24.20 -1.77
CA LYS A 170 2.20 25.37 -2.06
C LYS A 170 3.03 26.64 -2.23
N VAL A 171 3.96 26.90 -1.33
CA VAL A 171 4.86 28.07 -1.41
C VAL A 171 5.66 28.07 -2.71
N VAL A 172 6.20 26.91 -3.12
CA VAL A 172 6.93 26.80 -4.39
C VAL A 172 6.02 27.04 -5.59
N ALA A 173 4.80 26.50 -5.58
CA ALA A 173 3.84 26.71 -6.67
C ALA A 173 3.45 28.20 -6.82
N ASP A 174 3.23 28.90 -5.71
CA ASP A 174 2.90 30.33 -5.71
C ASP A 174 4.07 31.17 -6.25
N ILE A 175 5.30 30.88 -5.84
CA ILE A 175 6.51 31.56 -6.34
C ILE A 175 6.68 31.35 -7.86
N LEU A 176 6.41 30.12 -8.34
CA LEU A 176 6.48 29.83 -9.78
C LEU A 176 5.38 30.56 -10.55
N ALA A 177 4.16 30.61 -10.02
CA ALA A 177 3.05 31.33 -10.66
C ALA A 177 3.31 32.85 -10.72
N GLU A 178 3.85 33.43 -9.66
CA GLU A 178 4.23 34.85 -9.60
C GLU A 178 5.33 35.17 -10.62
N LYS A 179 6.41 34.37 -10.67
CA LYS A 179 7.48 34.53 -11.67
C LYS A 179 6.99 34.40 -13.11
N VAL A 180 6.08 33.47 -13.38
CA VAL A 180 5.50 33.30 -14.72
C VAL A 180 4.66 34.52 -15.11
N SER A 181 3.90 35.08 -14.17
CA SER A 181 3.14 36.32 -14.36
C SER A 181 4.04 37.53 -14.62
N GLU A 182 5.16 37.66 -13.90
CA GLU A 182 6.14 38.72 -14.16
C GLU A 182 6.79 38.59 -15.54
N SER A 183 7.21 37.38 -15.92
CA SER A 183 7.84 37.12 -17.22
C SER A 183 6.92 37.35 -18.43
N THR A 184 5.60 37.21 -18.25
CA THR A 184 4.61 37.47 -19.31
C THR A 184 4.33 38.94 -19.47
N LYS A 185 4.37 39.72 -18.37
CA LYS A 185 4.26 41.19 -18.43
C LYS A 185 5.48 41.85 -19.09
N GLU A 186 6.69 41.38 -18.79
CA GLU A 186 7.92 41.90 -19.43
C GLU A 186 8.01 41.60 -20.95
N ALA A 187 7.25 40.62 -21.45
CA ALA A 187 7.22 40.27 -22.87
C ALA A 187 6.16 41.05 -23.68
N GLU A 188 5.22 41.73 -23.00
CA GLU A 188 4.17 42.54 -23.62
C GLU A 188 4.48 44.06 -23.64
N GLU A 189 5.50 44.51 -22.91
CA GLU A 189 6.08 45.88 -22.99
C GLU A 189 7.18 45.99 -24.05
#